data_AF-A0A7W3STN3-F1
#
_entry.id   AF-A0A7W3STN3-F1
#
_cell.length_a   1.000
_cell.length_b   1.000
_cell.length_c   1.000
_cell.angle_alpha   90.00
_cell.angle_beta   90.00
_cell.angle_gamma   90.00
#
_symmetry.space_group_name_H-M   'P 1'
#
loop_
_entity.id
_entity.type
_entity.pdbx_description
1 polymer ?
#
loop_
_entity_poly.entity_id
_entity_poly.type
_entity_poly.pdbx_seq_one_letter_code
_entity_poly.pdbx_strand_id
1 'polypeptide(L)'
;MEVNIFEGVIVLAQSRAKKMRQKLVREGRRNPEESRSPFAFADLRSRKTKSKTELINSSKNKFKNHDSYNGDDGSFLFVINSIFNLCFSKQLMVYFIINTKITYIRMLRYICLNTLREYKPA
;
A
#
# COMPACT_ATOMS: atom_id res chain seq x y z
N MET A 1 33.61 -9.48 -63.01
CA MET A 1 33.96 -8.05 -63.04
C MET A 1 32.70 -7.27 -62.73
N GLU A 2 32.74 -6.61 -61.58
CA GLU A 2 31.69 -5.85 -60.91
C GLU A 2 31.20 -4.68 -61.75
N VAL A 3 29.90 -4.34 -61.69
CA VAL A 3 29.44 -2.95 -61.51
C VAL A 3 28.05 -2.91 -60.83
N ASN A 4 28.08 -2.66 -59.51
CA ASN A 4 27.13 -1.92 -58.67
C ASN A 4 25.69 -2.42 -58.45
N ILE A 5 25.60 -3.38 -57.54
CA ILE A 5 24.50 -3.54 -56.59
C ILE A 5 24.71 -2.47 -55.49
N PHE A 6 24.19 -1.26 -55.67
CA PHE A 6 24.07 -0.26 -54.59
C PHE A 6 22.75 0.49 -54.76
N GLU A 7 22.02 0.69 -53.66
CA GLU A 7 20.64 1.20 -53.55
C GLU A 7 19.53 0.15 -53.73
N GLY A 8 19.79 -1.07 -53.27
CA GLY A 8 18.75 -1.89 -52.66
C GLY A 8 18.30 -1.29 -51.33
N VAL A 9 17.10 -1.70 -50.89
CA VAL A 9 16.56 -1.65 -49.51
C VAL A 9 15.54 -0.51 -49.22
N ILE A 10 14.26 -0.94 -49.28
CA ILE A 10 13.02 -0.35 -48.72
C ILE A 10 12.24 0.65 -49.60
N VAL A 11 11.32 0.12 -50.42
CA VAL A 11 10.12 0.88 -50.84
C VAL A 11 8.83 0.30 -50.22
N LEU A 12 8.88 -0.74 -49.40
CA LEU A 12 7.69 -1.24 -48.68
C LEU A 12 7.36 -0.44 -47.42
N ALA A 13 8.31 0.31 -46.84
CA ALA A 13 8.05 1.11 -45.62
C ALA A 13 7.43 2.49 -45.88
N GLN A 14 7.39 2.96 -47.14
CA GLN A 14 6.80 4.26 -47.48
C GLN A 14 5.40 4.06 -48.07
N SER A 15 4.44 4.88 -47.62
CA SER A 15 3.07 4.82 -48.13
C SER A 15 3.02 5.12 -49.63
N ARG A 16 2.07 4.49 -50.35
CA ARG A 16 1.85 4.74 -51.80
C ARG A 16 1.69 6.24 -52.09
N ALA A 17 0.99 6.96 -51.22
CA ALA A 17 0.80 8.41 -51.33
C ALA A 17 2.12 9.21 -51.21
N LYS A 18 3.09 8.76 -50.40
CA LYS A 18 4.41 9.41 -50.30
C LYS A 18 5.22 9.20 -51.58
N LYS A 19 5.18 7.98 -52.15
CA LYS A 19 5.85 7.66 -53.42
C LYS A 19 5.31 8.49 -54.59
N MET A 20 4.00 8.69 -54.65
CA MET A 20 3.37 9.50 -55.70
C MET A 20 3.80 10.97 -55.61
N ARG A 21 3.82 11.56 -54.40
CA ARG A 21 4.32 12.92 -54.18
C ARG A 21 5.78 13.07 -54.63
N GLN A 22 6.65 12.13 -54.25
CA GLN A 22 8.06 12.13 -54.65
C GLN A 22 8.24 11.94 -56.16
N LYS A 23 7.36 11.16 -56.83
CA LYS A 23 7.36 11.04 -58.29
C LYS A 23 7.06 12.38 -58.96
N LEU A 24 6.03 13.09 -58.51
CA LEU A 24 5.65 14.39 -59.07
C LEU A 24 6.80 15.42 -58.95
N VAL A 25 7.48 15.45 -57.80
CA VAL A 25 8.63 16.34 -57.57
C VAL A 25 9.79 15.98 -58.51
N ARG A 26 10.07 14.68 -58.70
CA ARG A 26 11.11 14.23 -59.65
C ARG A 26 10.78 14.59 -61.10
N GLU A 27 9.50 14.64 -61.45
CA GLU A 27 9.01 15.07 -62.77
C GLU A 27 8.99 16.60 -62.94
N GLY A 28 9.53 17.36 -61.96
CA GLY A 28 9.58 18.83 -62.01
C GLY A 28 8.25 19.53 -61.70
N ARG A 29 7.26 18.81 -61.18
CA ARG A 29 5.98 19.40 -60.74
C ARG A 29 6.13 20.00 -59.34
N ARG A 30 5.30 21.00 -59.04
CA ARG A 30 5.25 21.67 -57.73
C ARG A 30 5.13 20.66 -56.59
N ASN A 31 5.88 20.88 -55.52
CA ASN A 31 5.85 20.02 -54.34
C ASN A 31 4.49 20.10 -53.63
N PRO A 32 3.74 18.99 -53.50
CA PRO A 32 2.44 19.00 -52.83
C PRO A 32 2.51 19.37 -51.34
N GLU A 33 3.68 19.24 -50.68
CA GLU A 33 3.86 19.66 -49.28
C GLU A 33 3.76 21.18 -49.13
N GLU A 34 4.24 21.95 -50.11
CA GLU A 34 4.22 23.42 -50.07
C GLU A 34 2.81 24.01 -50.17
N SER A 35 1.84 23.19 -50.59
CA SER A 35 0.44 23.59 -50.72
C SER A 35 -0.40 23.10 -49.53
N ARG A 36 0.23 22.49 -48.51
CA ARG A 36 -0.46 22.07 -47.29
C ARG A 36 -0.67 23.26 -46.37
N SER A 37 -1.84 23.30 -45.75
CA SER A 37 -2.14 24.25 -44.69
C SER A 37 -1.20 24.05 -43.49
N PRO A 38 -0.80 25.12 -42.78
CA PRO A 38 0.00 25.03 -41.55
C PRO A 38 -0.66 24.17 -40.46
N PHE A 39 -1.99 24.00 -40.51
CA PHE A 39 -2.73 23.14 -39.58
C PHE A 39 -2.45 21.65 -39.75
N ALA A 40 -1.85 21.22 -40.87
CA ALA A 40 -1.50 19.82 -41.09
C ALA A 40 -0.42 19.31 -40.13
N PHE A 41 0.40 20.21 -39.58
CA PHE A 41 1.48 19.88 -38.63
C PHE A 41 1.11 20.22 -37.17
N ALA A 42 0.05 20.99 -36.97
CA ALA A 42 -0.41 21.37 -35.64
C ALA A 42 -1.28 20.26 -35.02
N ASP A 43 -1.07 19.96 -33.73
CA ASP A 43 -2.01 19.12 -32.98
C ASP A 43 -3.22 19.95 -32.59
N LEU A 44 -4.29 19.85 -33.38
CA LEU A 44 -5.54 20.59 -33.19
C LEU A 44 -6.52 19.90 -32.22
N ARG A 45 -6.08 18.85 -31.52
CA ARG A 45 -6.93 18.16 -30.56
C ARG A 45 -7.22 19.03 -29.35
N SER A 46 -8.45 18.96 -28.85
CA SER A 46 -8.82 19.60 -27.59
C SER A 46 -8.14 18.88 -26.42
N ARG A 47 -7.31 19.60 -25.67
CA ARG A 47 -6.71 19.08 -24.44
C ARG A 47 -7.79 18.94 -23.38
N LYS A 48 -7.91 17.75 -22.79
CA LYS A 48 -8.81 17.48 -21.66
C LYS A 48 -8.00 17.36 -20.39
N THR A 49 -8.51 17.92 -19.31
CA THR A 49 -7.98 17.68 -17.97
C THR A 49 -8.36 16.27 -17.51
N LYS A 50 -7.64 15.77 -16.50
CA LYS A 50 -7.92 14.44 -15.94
C LYS A 50 -9.32 14.39 -15.36
N SER A 51 -10.03 13.28 -15.58
CA SER A 51 -11.30 13.03 -14.91
C SER A 51 -11.09 12.77 -13.41
N LYS A 52 -12.15 12.91 -12.61
CA LYS A 52 -12.11 12.62 -11.16
C LYS A 52 -11.56 11.22 -10.87
N THR A 53 -11.94 10.23 -11.68
CA THR A 53 -11.51 8.84 -11.52
C THR A 53 -10.01 8.66 -11.81
N GLU A 54 -9.52 9.27 -12.90
CA GLU A 54 -8.09 9.28 -13.25
C GLU A 54 -7.24 9.96 -12.18
N LEU A 55 -7.76 11.04 -11.59
CA LEU A 55 -7.07 11.75 -10.52
C LEU A 55 -6.91 10.86 -9.28
N ILE A 56 -8.00 10.22 -8.82
CA ILE A 56 -7.99 9.29 -7.67
C ILE A 56 -7.05 8.11 -7.92
N ASN A 57 -7.08 7.53 -9.12
CA ASN A 57 -6.20 6.42 -9.45
C ASN A 57 -4.73 6.86 -9.53
N SER A 58 -4.47 8.07 -10.05
CA SER A 58 -3.12 8.62 -10.11
C SER A 58 -2.57 9.00 -8.73
N SER A 59 -3.39 9.51 -7.80
CA SER A 59 -2.93 9.89 -6.46
C SER A 59 -2.54 8.67 -5.63
N LYS A 60 -3.32 7.58 -5.68
CA LYS A 60 -3.00 6.29 -5.04
C LYS A 60 -1.64 5.74 -5.45
N ASN A 61 -1.28 5.91 -6.73
CA ASN A 61 -0.03 5.37 -7.27
C ASN A 61 1.15 6.33 -7.14
N LYS A 62 0.90 7.64 -7.13
CA LYS A 62 1.94 8.69 -7.08
C LYS A 62 2.47 8.93 -5.68
N PHE A 63 1.60 8.91 -4.67
CA PHE A 63 1.97 9.06 -3.26
C PHE A 63 1.65 7.75 -2.54
N LYS A 64 2.62 6.84 -2.53
CA LYS A 64 2.55 5.63 -1.71
C LYS A 64 2.85 5.99 -0.27
N ASN A 65 1.93 6.68 0.39
CA ASN A 65 1.90 6.64 1.84
C ASN A 65 1.53 5.19 2.16
N HIS A 66 2.44 4.46 2.80
CA HIS A 66 2.10 3.15 3.32
C HIS A 66 1.04 3.39 4.40
N ASP A 67 -0.23 3.25 4.04
CA ASP A 67 -1.28 3.06 5.03
C ASP A 67 -0.95 1.73 5.70
N SER A 68 -0.26 1.79 6.85
CA SER A 68 -0.06 0.65 7.71
C SER A 68 -1.43 0.26 8.27
N TYR A 69 -2.14 -0.58 7.52
CA TYR A 69 -3.44 -1.13 7.95
C TYR A 69 -3.35 -1.81 9.31
N ASN A 70 -2.16 -2.28 9.68
CA ASN A 70 -1.86 -2.94 10.95
C ASN A 70 -1.01 -2.09 11.91
N GLY A 71 -0.91 -0.76 11.74
CA GLY A 71 -0.32 0.14 12.76
C GLY A 71 1.06 -0.25 13.30
N ASP A 72 1.83 -1.03 12.54
CA ASP A 72 3.12 -1.59 12.97
C ASP A 72 4.25 -0.61 12.65
N ASP A 73 4.00 0.64 13.00
CA ASP A 73 4.98 1.70 13.07
C ASP A 73 5.53 1.61 14.51
N GLY A 74 6.30 0.55 14.77
CA GLY A 74 6.83 0.10 16.06
C GLY A 74 6.77 1.13 17.19
N SER A 75 5.66 1.11 17.96
CA SER A 75 5.43 2.03 19.07
C SER A 75 6.19 1.57 20.32
N PHE A 76 7.36 2.16 20.53
CA PHE A 76 8.23 1.92 21.71
C PHE A 76 7.55 2.19 23.08
N LEU A 77 6.38 2.84 23.10
CA LEU A 77 5.68 3.25 24.32
C LEU A 77 4.75 2.17 24.90
N PHE A 78 4.30 1.18 24.12
CA PHE A 78 3.29 0.22 24.59
C PHE A 78 3.88 -0.91 25.46
N VAL A 79 5.14 -1.28 25.21
CA VAL A 79 5.81 -2.39 25.90
C VAL A 79 6.03 -2.09 27.39
N ILE A 80 6.41 -0.86 27.74
CA ILE A 80 6.68 -0.47 29.13
C ILE A 80 5.39 -0.53 29.96
N ASN A 81 4.28 -0.05 29.42
CA ASN A 81 3.01 0.01 30.14
C ASN A 81 2.40 -1.40 30.32
N SER A 82 2.53 -2.26 29.32
CA SER A 82 2.03 -3.65 29.41
C SER A 82 2.77 -4.47 30.47
N ILE A 83 4.11 -4.38 30.52
CA ILE A 83 4.93 -5.12 31.49
C ILE A 83 4.63 -4.67 32.91
N PHE A 84 4.49 -3.36 33.15
CA PHE A 84 4.21 -2.82 34.48
C PHE A 84 2.83 -3.27 35.00
N ASN A 85 1.80 -3.23 34.15
CA ASN A 85 0.44 -3.67 34.50
C ASN A 85 0.33 -5.18 34.71
N LEU A 86 1.05 -5.99 33.93
CA LEU A 86 1.07 -7.44 34.11
C LEU A 86 1.78 -7.83 35.42
N CYS A 87 2.83 -7.11 35.79
CA CYS A 87 3.56 -7.34 37.04
C CYS A 87 2.68 -6.99 38.26
N PHE A 88 2.05 -5.81 38.25
CA PHE A 88 1.22 -5.35 39.37
C PHE A 88 -0.03 -6.23 39.59
N SER A 89 -0.70 -6.63 38.51
CA SER A 89 -1.90 -7.47 38.58
C SER A 89 -1.63 -8.87 39.13
N LYS A 90 -0.51 -9.49 38.72
CA LYS A 90 -0.08 -10.80 39.27
C LYS A 90 0.24 -10.71 40.76
N GLN A 91 0.94 -9.65 41.18
CA GLN A 91 1.27 -9.41 42.58
C GLN A 91 0.00 -9.31 43.45
N LEU A 92 -1.01 -8.56 42.98
CA LEU A 92 -2.26 -8.33 43.69
C LEU A 92 -3.09 -9.62 43.83
N MET A 93 -3.15 -10.44 42.76
CA MET A 93 -3.87 -11.72 42.76
C MET A 93 -3.26 -12.72 43.73
N VAL A 94 -1.92 -12.81 43.78
CA VAL A 94 -1.22 -13.68 44.74
C VAL A 94 -1.54 -13.23 46.18
N TYR A 95 -1.52 -11.92 46.46
CA TYR A 95 -1.86 -11.39 47.77
C TYR A 95 -3.30 -11.73 48.17
N PHE A 96 -4.27 -11.61 47.26
CA PHE A 96 -5.67 -11.93 47.55
C PHE A 96 -5.90 -13.42 47.87
N ILE A 97 -5.25 -14.32 47.11
CA ILE A 97 -5.35 -15.77 47.33
C ILE A 97 -4.76 -16.17 48.68
N ILE A 98 -3.63 -15.56 49.08
CA ILE A 98 -3.01 -15.84 50.37
C ILE A 98 -3.92 -15.38 51.52
N ASN A 99 -4.48 -14.17 51.44
CA ASN A 99 -5.34 -13.63 52.50
C ASN A 99 -6.64 -14.42 52.66
N THR A 100 -7.27 -14.84 51.56
CA THR A 100 -8.50 -15.66 51.60
C THR A 100 -8.26 -17.06 52.18
N LYS A 101 -7.12 -17.68 51.89
CA LYS A 101 -6.75 -18.96 52.53
C LYS A 101 -6.47 -18.80 54.03
N ILE A 102 -5.77 -17.74 54.42
CA ILE A 102 -5.49 -17.45 55.83
C ILE A 102 -6.79 -17.22 56.62
N THR A 103 -7.74 -16.47 56.08
CA THR A 103 -9.04 -16.23 56.75
C THR A 103 -9.85 -17.52 56.88
N TYR A 104 -9.87 -18.35 55.83
CA TYR A 104 -10.54 -19.65 55.87
C TYR A 104 -9.95 -20.59 56.93
N ILE A 105 -8.61 -20.66 57.03
CA ILE A 105 -7.92 -21.46 58.05
C ILE A 105 -8.25 -20.93 59.47
N ARG A 106 -8.29 -19.61 59.66
CA ARG A 106 -8.66 -19.01 60.95
C ARG A 106 -10.11 -19.35 61.35
N MET A 107 -11.03 -19.32 60.39
CA MET A 107 -12.44 -19.69 60.61
C MET A 107 -12.57 -21.16 60.99
N LEU A 108 -11.91 -22.08 60.27
CA LEU A 108 -11.92 -23.51 60.60
C LEU A 108 -11.33 -23.78 61.99
N ARG A 109 -10.24 -23.09 62.35
CA ARG A 109 -9.65 -23.20 63.69
C ARG A 109 -10.61 -22.69 64.77
N TYR A 110 -11.32 -21.59 64.53
CA TYR A 110 -12.30 -21.05 65.47
C TYR A 110 -13.46 -22.03 65.70
N ILE A 111 -14.00 -22.62 64.64
CA ILE A 111 -15.07 -23.62 64.72
C ILE A 111 -14.59 -24.86 65.49
N CYS A 112 -13.41 -25.40 65.15
CA CYS A 112 -12.86 -26.59 65.80
C CYS A 112 -12.58 -26.37 67.31
N LEU A 113 -12.08 -25.18 67.68
CA LEU A 113 -11.86 -24.81 69.08
C LEU A 113 -13.17 -24.64 69.88
N ASN A 114 -14.27 -24.26 69.22
CA ASN A 114 -15.57 -24.14 69.88
C ASN A 114 -16.24 -25.50 70.07
N THR A 115 -16.18 -26.39 69.08
CA THR A 115 -16.72 -27.75 69.21
C THR A 115 -16.00 -28.59 70.27
N LEU A 116 -14.68 -28.41 70.44
CA LEU A 116 -13.93 -29.08 71.51
C LEU A 116 -14.24 -28.52 72.91
N ARG A 117 -14.79 -27.30 73.01
CA ARG A 117 -15.18 -26.69 74.30
C ARG A 117 -16.53 -27.23 74.79
N GLU A 118 -17.42 -27.61 73.88
CA GLU A 118 -18.74 -28.19 74.20
C GLU A 118 -18.67 -29.69 74.54
N TYR A 119 -17.63 -30.40 74.08
CA TYR A 119 -17.36 -31.79 74.45
C TYR A 119 -16.62 -31.88 75.80
N LYS A 120 -17.27 -31.44 76.89
CA LYS A 120 -16.80 -31.76 78.25
C LYS A 120 -17.54 -33.02 78.71
N PRO A 121 -16.88 -34.19 78.79
CA PRO A 121 -17.54 -35.41 79.28
C PRO A 121 -17.90 -35.23 80.76
N ALA A 122 -19.14 -35.58 81.09
CA ALA A 122 -19.58 -35.79 82.46
C ALA A 122 -19.13 -37.17 82.94
#